data_AF-K1S946-F1
#
_entry.id   AF-K1S946-F1
#
_cell.length_a   1.000
_cell.length_b   1.000
_cell.length_c   1.000
_cell.angle_alpha   90.00
_cell.angle_beta   90.00
_cell.angle_gamma   90.00
#
_symmetry.space_group_name_H-M   'P 1'
#
loop_
_entity.id
_entity.type
_entity.pdbx_description
1 polymer ?
#
loop_
_entity_poly.entity_id
_entity_poly.type
_entity_poly.pdbx_seq_one_letter_code
_entity_poly.pdbx_strand_id
1 'polypeptide(L)'
;AKPGQQIGDRIPGVDKQMDEFAGYVDFRQDINSWLSLDAGVRIDHHSHVGTEWIPQGGLAFHLPRQAELKAMVSKGFRNPTIREMYMFPPQNPDLKAESLMNYELSFTGQLLGGAMSYGVNLYYINGDNIIMTDPALRKNVNSGEIENWGVETNLGYHINRHWQINTNYSWLHMENPVLAAPEHKLYA
;
A
#
# COMPACT_ATOMS: atom_id res chain seq x y z
N ALA A 1 56.53 -27.83 0.38
CA ALA A 1 55.62 -27.18 -0.58
C ALA A 1 54.19 -27.33 -0.05
N LYS A 2 53.46 -26.23 0.16
CA LYS A 2 52.03 -26.27 0.53
C LYS A 2 51.20 -26.09 -0.75
N PRO A 3 50.24 -26.98 -1.08
CA PRO A 3 49.39 -26.81 -2.25
C PRO A 3 48.42 -25.64 -2.06
N GLY A 4 48.20 -24.91 -3.15
CA GLY A 4 47.49 -23.64 -3.21
C GLY A 4 46.02 -23.75 -2.80
N GLN A 5 45.62 -22.75 -2.02
CA GLN A 5 44.24 -22.44 -1.66
C GLN A 5 43.51 -21.98 -2.95
N GLN A 6 42.53 -22.73 -3.42
CA GLN A 6 41.64 -22.31 -4.51
C GLN A 6 40.94 -21.03 -4.07
N ILE A 7 41.31 -19.91 -4.69
CA ILE A 7 40.62 -18.63 -4.59
C ILE A 7 39.24 -18.86 -5.20
N GLY A 8 38.18 -18.70 -4.40
CA GLY A 8 36.81 -18.93 -4.85
C GLY A 8 36.50 -18.11 -6.09
N ASP A 9 35.93 -18.76 -7.10
CA ASP A 9 35.49 -18.12 -8.34
C ASP A 9 34.59 -16.93 -7.99
N ARG A 10 35.00 -15.72 -8.37
CA ARG A 10 34.14 -14.53 -8.27
C ARG A 10 32.99 -14.74 -9.25
N ILE A 11 31.82 -15.06 -8.72
CA ILE A 11 30.58 -14.98 -9.48
C ILE A 11 30.42 -13.50 -9.86
N PRO A 12 30.40 -13.15 -11.16
CA PRO A 12 30.18 -11.77 -11.58
C PRO A 12 28.85 -11.27 -10.99
N GLY A 13 28.86 -10.05 -10.46
CA GLY A 13 27.62 -9.41 -10.02
C GLY A 13 26.63 -9.28 -11.18
N VAL A 14 25.34 -9.26 -10.86
CA VAL A 14 24.29 -9.04 -11.86
C VAL A 14 24.42 -7.63 -12.42
N ASP A 15 24.61 -7.52 -13.74
CA ASP A 15 24.55 -6.27 -14.49
C ASP A 15 23.23 -6.22 -15.28
N LYS A 16 22.25 -5.50 -14.72
CA LYS A 16 20.90 -5.34 -15.29
C LYS A 16 20.45 -3.91 -15.13
N GLN A 17 19.89 -3.35 -16.20
CA GLN A 17 19.20 -2.08 -16.21
C GLN A 17 17.71 -2.33 -16.46
N MET A 18 16.87 -1.55 -15.79
CA MET A 18 15.42 -1.53 -15.99
C MET A 18 14.97 -0.09 -16.06
N ASP A 19 14.21 0.22 -17.09
CA ASP A 19 13.60 1.53 -17.30
C ASP A 19 12.09 1.44 -17.04
N GLU A 20 11.53 2.51 -16.49
CA GLU A 20 10.10 2.68 -16.19
C GLU A 20 9.65 4.05 -16.69
N PHE A 21 8.47 4.11 -17.30
CA PHE A 21 7.81 5.37 -17.62
C PHE A 21 6.34 5.32 -17.22
N ALA A 22 5.82 6.44 -16.73
CA ALA A 22 4.43 6.52 -16.30
C ALA A 22 3.75 7.79 -16.81
N GLY A 23 2.48 7.66 -17.16
CA GLY A 23 1.57 8.77 -17.42
C GLY A 23 0.36 8.68 -16.50
N TYR A 24 -0.19 9.82 -16.07
CA TYR A 24 -1.35 9.86 -15.21
C TYR A 24 -2.31 10.98 -15.61
N VAL A 25 -3.59 10.76 -15.33
CA VAL A 25 -4.65 11.76 -15.46
C VAL A 25 -5.56 11.61 -14.25
N ASP A 26 -5.84 12.73 -13.60
CA ASP A 26 -6.74 12.82 -12.46
C ASP A 26 -7.80 13.89 -12.71
N PHE A 27 -9.01 13.62 -12.24
CA PHE A 27 -10.16 14.48 -12.31
C PHE A 27 -10.79 14.58 -10.93
N ARG A 28 -11.00 15.81 -10.48
CA ARG A 28 -11.75 16.11 -9.25
C ARG A 28 -12.79 17.17 -9.53
N GLN A 29 -14.01 16.94 -9.08
CA GLN A 29 -15.12 17.85 -9.26
C GLN A 29 -15.97 17.93 -8.00
N ASP A 30 -16.16 19.13 -7.49
CA ASP A 30 -17.18 19.41 -6.49
C ASP A 30 -18.54 19.58 -7.18
N ILE A 31 -19.48 18.72 -6.83
CA ILE A 31 -20.86 18.71 -7.30
C ILE A 31 -21.71 19.32 -6.19
N ASN A 32 -22.02 20.61 -6.36
CA ASN A 32 -22.59 21.46 -5.31
C ASN A 32 -21.68 21.50 -4.06
N SER A 33 -22.24 21.91 -2.92
CA SER A 33 -21.51 22.00 -1.65
C SER A 33 -21.48 20.71 -0.83
N TRP A 34 -22.07 19.62 -1.32
CA TRP A 34 -22.33 18.41 -0.51
C TRP A 34 -21.64 17.16 -1.04
N LEU A 35 -21.08 17.19 -2.25
CA LEU A 35 -20.43 16.04 -2.87
C LEU A 35 -19.18 16.48 -3.63
N SER A 36 -18.08 15.77 -3.42
CA SER A 36 -16.89 15.79 -4.28
C SER A 36 -16.73 14.42 -4.93
N LEU A 37 -16.39 14.42 -6.22
CA LEU A 37 -16.05 13.22 -6.97
C LEU A 37 -14.59 13.29 -7.39
N ASP A 38 -13.89 12.17 -7.20
CA ASP A 38 -12.49 11.99 -7.56
C ASP A 38 -12.38 10.77 -8.48
N ALA A 39 -11.67 10.87 -9.59
CA ALA A 39 -11.39 9.74 -10.47
C ALA A 39 -10.04 9.95 -11.14
N GLY A 40 -9.27 8.88 -11.30
CA GLY A 40 -7.95 8.95 -11.90
C GLY A 40 -7.48 7.63 -12.46
N VAL A 41 -6.51 7.70 -13.35
CA VAL A 41 -5.81 6.53 -13.85
C VAL A 41 -4.35 6.87 -14.10
N ARG A 42 -3.46 6.01 -13.62
CA ARG A 42 -2.05 5.98 -14.00
C ARG A 42 -1.80 4.76 -14.88
N ILE A 43 -1.04 4.96 -15.95
CA ILE A 43 -0.54 3.89 -16.81
C ILE A 43 0.96 3.87 -16.62
N ASP A 44 1.46 2.74 -16.15
CA ASP A 44 2.87 2.53 -15.88
C ASP A 44 3.41 1.50 -16.87
N HIS A 45 4.55 1.75 -17.49
CA HIS A 45 5.22 0.78 -18.32
C HIS A 45 6.64 0.55 -17.81
N HIS A 46 6.90 -0.69 -17.48
CA HIS A 46 8.19 -1.16 -17.04
C HIS A 46 8.79 -2.08 -18.10
N SER A 47 10.04 -1.82 -18.45
CA SER A 47 10.81 -2.54 -19.48
C SER A 47 10.78 -4.08 -19.35
N HIS A 48 10.60 -4.59 -18.13
CA HIS A 48 10.51 -6.03 -17.87
C HIS A 48 9.09 -6.60 -17.82
N VAL A 49 8.20 -6.04 -17.00
CA VAL A 49 6.88 -6.63 -16.73
C VAL A 49 5.78 -6.14 -17.68
N GLY A 50 6.09 -5.14 -18.51
CA GLY A 50 5.12 -4.55 -19.43
C GLY A 50 4.33 -3.41 -18.79
N THR A 51 3.07 -3.27 -19.21
CA THR A 51 2.22 -2.13 -18.84
C THR A 51 1.20 -2.50 -17.77
N GLU A 52 1.18 -1.74 -16.69
CA GLU A 52 0.17 -1.80 -15.63
C GLU A 52 -0.79 -0.61 -15.70
N TRP A 53 -2.06 -0.89 -15.46
CA TRP A 53 -3.11 0.13 -15.32
C TRP A 53 -3.47 0.25 -13.85
N ILE A 54 -3.48 1.48 -13.36
CA ILE A 54 -3.68 1.82 -11.95
C ILE A 54 -4.85 2.81 -11.84
N PRO A 55 -6.10 2.31 -11.85
CA PRO A 55 -7.26 3.15 -11.64
C PRO A 55 -7.43 3.53 -10.17
N GLN A 56 -8.00 4.71 -9.94
CA GLN A 56 -8.48 5.17 -8.64
C GLN A 56 -9.78 5.94 -8.77
N GLY A 57 -10.63 5.90 -7.74
CA GLY A 57 -11.88 6.64 -7.71
C GLY A 57 -12.39 6.82 -6.29
N GLY A 58 -13.12 7.91 -6.07
CA GLY A 58 -13.63 8.26 -4.77
C GLY A 58 -14.82 9.21 -4.82
N LEU A 59 -15.57 9.20 -3.72
CA LEU A 59 -16.67 10.12 -3.45
C LEU A 59 -16.49 10.64 -2.03
N ALA A 60 -16.62 11.95 -1.84
CA ALA A 60 -16.65 12.58 -0.52
C ALA A 60 -17.96 13.35 -0.34
N PHE A 61 -18.75 12.97 0.66
CA PHE A 61 -19.99 13.64 1.03
C PHE A 61 -19.71 14.61 2.18
N HIS A 62 -19.93 15.89 1.92
CA HIS A 62 -19.80 16.97 2.91
C HIS A 62 -21.11 17.07 3.70
N LEU A 63 -21.06 16.69 4.96
CA LEU A 63 -22.21 16.64 5.86
C LEU A 63 -22.24 17.89 6.77
N PRO A 64 -23.42 18.23 7.32
CA PRO A 64 -23.52 19.29 8.31
C PRO A 64 -22.61 19.05 9.52
N ARG A 65 -22.27 20.13 10.24
CA ARG A 65 -21.38 20.10 11.43
C ARG A 65 -19.94 19.68 11.11
N GLN A 66 -19.45 20.03 9.90
CA GLN A 66 -18.06 19.77 9.49
C GLN A 66 -17.72 18.28 9.56
N ALA A 67 -18.69 17.43 9.22
CA ALA A 67 -18.49 16.00 9.07
C ALA A 67 -18.32 15.66 7.60
N GLU A 68 -17.54 14.62 7.31
CA GLU A 68 -17.29 14.15 5.95
C GLU A 68 -17.37 12.62 5.94
N LEU A 69 -18.07 12.07 4.95
CA LEU A 69 -18.07 10.64 4.66
C LEU A 69 -17.40 10.44 3.30
N LYS A 70 -16.30 9.70 3.27
CA LYS A 70 -15.53 9.45 2.06
C LYS A 70 -15.48 7.96 1.77
N ALA A 71 -15.72 7.58 0.52
CA ALA A 71 -15.50 6.23 0.02
C ALA A 71 -14.49 6.27 -1.12
N MET A 72 -13.53 5.36 -1.15
CA MET A 72 -12.51 5.28 -2.19
C MET A 72 -12.22 3.84 -2.60
N VAL A 73 -11.83 3.68 -3.86
CA VAL A 73 -11.25 2.46 -4.40
C VAL A 73 -9.99 2.82 -5.18
N SER A 74 -8.92 2.05 -5.00
CA SER A 74 -7.68 2.26 -5.73
C SER A 74 -6.96 0.94 -5.98
N LYS A 75 -6.26 0.84 -7.10
CA LYS A 75 -5.29 -0.22 -7.34
C LYS A 75 -3.90 0.26 -6.91
N GLY A 76 -3.15 -0.59 -6.23
CA GLY A 76 -1.71 -0.49 -6.04
C GLY A 76 -0.99 -1.59 -6.81
N PHE A 77 0.30 -1.40 -7.08
CA PHE A 77 1.13 -2.42 -7.70
C PHE A 77 2.59 -2.25 -7.30
N ARG A 78 3.39 -3.29 -7.51
CA ARG A 78 4.84 -3.26 -7.31
C ARG A 78 5.56 -4.09 -8.36
N ASN A 79 6.50 -3.47 -9.07
CA ASN A 79 7.38 -4.17 -9.98
C ASN A 79 8.39 -5.05 -9.21
N PRO A 80 8.74 -6.24 -9.72
CA PRO A 80 9.78 -7.06 -9.13
C PRO A 80 11.13 -6.33 -9.22
N THR A 81 11.96 -6.48 -8.19
CA THR A 81 13.29 -5.89 -8.16
C THR A 81 14.32 -6.76 -8.88
N ILE A 82 15.42 -6.17 -9.34
CA ILE A 82 16.58 -6.91 -9.89
C ILE A 82 17.06 -7.97 -8.90
N ARG A 83 17.02 -7.66 -7.59
CA ARG A 83 17.40 -8.59 -6.53
C ARG A 83 16.51 -9.84 -6.52
N GLU A 84 15.20 -9.65 -6.59
CA GLU A 84 14.22 -10.75 -6.55
C GLU A 84 14.32 -11.65 -7.78
N MET A 85 14.66 -11.08 -8.95
CA MET A 85 14.75 -11.83 -10.21
C MET A 85 16.11 -12.49 -10.45
N TYR A 86 17.21 -11.78 -10.17
CA TYR A 86 18.53 -12.12 -10.72
C TYR A 86 19.62 -12.31 -9.66
N MET A 87 19.50 -11.80 -8.44
CA MET A 87 20.66 -11.74 -7.53
C MET A 87 21.04 -13.08 -6.90
N PHE A 88 20.08 -13.96 -6.60
CA PHE A 88 20.34 -15.23 -5.92
C PHE A 88 19.77 -16.42 -6.69
N PRO A 89 20.58 -17.44 -7.01
CA PRO A 89 20.10 -18.69 -7.59
C PRO A 89 19.30 -19.55 -6.60
N PRO A 90 18.30 -20.33 -7.06
CA PRO A 90 17.74 -20.29 -8.41
C PRO A 90 17.01 -18.99 -8.71
N GLN A 91 17.34 -18.39 -9.85
CA GLN A 91 16.79 -17.11 -10.32
C GLN A 91 15.42 -17.31 -10.94
N ASN A 92 14.58 -16.28 -10.90
CA ASN A 92 13.32 -16.26 -11.63
C ASN A 92 13.18 -14.94 -12.40
N PRO A 93 13.59 -14.91 -13.68
CA PRO A 93 13.43 -13.74 -14.53
C PRO A 93 12.01 -13.59 -15.06
N ASP A 94 11.07 -14.49 -14.73
CA ASP A 94 9.68 -14.44 -15.23
C ASP A 94 8.72 -13.85 -14.18
N LEU A 95 9.25 -13.15 -13.17
CA LEU A 95 8.43 -12.50 -12.14
C LEU A 95 7.56 -11.41 -12.75
N LYS A 96 6.30 -11.39 -12.35
CA LYS A 96 5.31 -10.38 -12.71
C LYS A 96 5.20 -9.33 -11.62
N ALA A 97 4.55 -8.21 -11.96
CA ALA A 97 4.17 -7.22 -10.97
C ALA A 97 3.20 -7.82 -9.93
N GLU A 98 3.36 -7.41 -8.69
CA GLU A 98 2.35 -7.60 -7.64
C GLU A 98 1.25 -6.58 -7.82
N SER A 99 0.00 -6.94 -7.51
CA SER A 99 -1.13 -6.02 -7.59
C SER A 99 -2.01 -6.11 -6.36
N LEU A 100 -2.57 -4.99 -5.93
CA LEU A 100 -3.53 -4.96 -4.83
C LEU A 100 -4.68 -4.00 -5.11
N MET A 101 -5.88 -4.35 -4.68
CA MET A 101 -7.05 -3.49 -4.66
C MET A 101 -7.33 -3.06 -3.24
N ASN A 102 -7.48 -1.76 -3.03
CA ASN A 102 -7.79 -1.16 -1.74
C ASN A 102 -9.15 -0.47 -1.80
N TYR A 103 -10.00 -0.77 -0.84
CA TYR A 103 -11.32 -0.20 -0.65
C TYR A 103 -11.36 0.48 0.71
N GLU A 104 -11.69 1.76 0.74
CA GLU A 104 -11.70 2.55 1.97
C GLU A 104 -13.05 3.25 2.17
N LEU A 105 -13.49 3.29 3.43
CA LEU A 105 -14.62 4.07 3.89
C LEU A 105 -14.22 4.87 5.14
N SER A 106 -14.12 6.18 5.00
CA SER A 106 -13.71 7.08 6.06
C SER A 106 -14.86 7.97 6.49
N PHE A 107 -15.05 8.13 7.80
CA PHE A 107 -15.94 9.12 8.38
C PHE A 107 -15.15 10.02 9.32
N THR A 108 -15.23 11.33 9.11
CA THR A 108 -14.55 12.32 9.96
C THR A 108 -15.53 13.38 10.43
N GLY A 109 -15.20 14.06 11.52
CA GLY A 109 -15.99 15.18 11.98
C GLY A 109 -15.34 16.02 13.06
N GLN A 110 -15.96 17.18 13.29
CA GLN A 110 -15.59 18.08 14.37
C GLN A 110 -16.79 18.37 15.28
N LEU A 111 -16.53 18.46 16.57
CA LEU A 111 -17.51 18.78 17.61
C LEU A 111 -17.00 19.91 18.50
N LEU A 112 -17.88 20.42 19.35
CA LEU A 112 -17.56 21.46 20.34
C LEU A 112 -16.95 22.72 19.70
N GLY A 113 -17.46 23.12 18.53
CA GLY A 113 -16.94 24.29 17.80
C GLY A 113 -15.52 24.11 17.26
N GLY A 114 -15.09 22.86 17.04
CA GLY A 114 -13.75 22.51 16.54
C GLY A 114 -12.76 22.09 17.63
N ALA A 115 -13.16 22.12 18.90
CA ALA A 115 -12.29 21.69 19.99
C ALA A 115 -12.06 20.17 20.03
N MET A 116 -12.95 19.38 19.43
CA MET A 116 -12.80 17.93 19.32
C MET A 116 -12.89 17.49 17.86
N SER A 117 -11.88 16.78 17.36
CA SER A 117 -11.90 16.12 16.06
C SER A 117 -11.92 14.61 16.25
N TYR A 118 -12.63 13.91 15.39
CA TYR A 118 -12.63 12.46 15.39
C TYR A 118 -12.69 11.93 13.96
N GLY A 119 -12.24 10.71 13.79
CA GLY A 119 -12.37 10.00 12.54
C GLY A 119 -12.28 8.50 12.72
N VAL A 120 -12.89 7.80 11.78
CA VAL A 120 -12.91 6.34 11.66
C VAL A 120 -12.67 6.02 10.19
N ASN A 121 -11.70 5.14 9.92
CA ASN A 121 -11.40 4.65 8.60
C ASN A 121 -11.53 3.13 8.59
N LEU A 122 -12.34 2.60 7.68
CA LEU A 122 -12.45 1.17 7.41
C LEU A 122 -11.71 0.91 6.11
N TYR A 123 -10.87 -0.11 6.08
CA TYR A 123 -10.18 -0.50 4.86
C TYR A 123 -10.27 -2.01 4.62
N TYR A 124 -10.30 -2.39 3.35
CA TYR A 124 -10.18 -3.77 2.88
C TYR A 124 -9.20 -3.80 1.72
N ILE A 125 -8.18 -4.64 1.84
CA ILE A 125 -7.10 -4.81 0.87
C ILE A 125 -7.11 -6.26 0.41
N ASN A 126 -7.17 -6.45 -0.90
CA ASN A 126 -7.02 -7.74 -1.54
C ASN A 126 -5.87 -7.66 -2.56
N GLY A 127 -4.84 -8.47 -2.38
CA GLY A 127 -3.62 -8.48 -3.16
C GLY A 127 -3.33 -9.85 -3.77
N ASP A 128 -2.94 -9.83 -5.04
CA ASP A 128 -2.64 -10.99 -5.86
C ASP A 128 -1.22 -10.92 -6.41
N ASN A 129 -0.69 -12.08 -6.83
CA ASN A 129 0.65 -12.22 -7.42
C ASN A 129 1.78 -11.77 -6.49
N ILE A 130 1.58 -11.82 -5.17
CA ILE A 130 2.61 -11.42 -4.21
C ILE A 130 3.82 -12.34 -4.36
N ILE A 131 4.99 -11.73 -4.49
CA ILE A 131 6.26 -12.43 -4.72
C ILE A 131 6.69 -13.04 -3.39
N MET A 132 6.70 -14.37 -3.35
CA MET A 132 7.14 -15.15 -2.19
C MET A 132 8.22 -16.13 -2.62
N THR A 133 9.11 -16.47 -1.69
CA THR A 133 10.10 -17.53 -1.92
C THR A 133 9.43 -18.89 -1.76
N ASP A 134 9.36 -19.66 -2.85
CA ASP A 134 8.90 -21.05 -2.81
C ASP A 134 9.98 -21.93 -2.14
N PRO A 135 9.69 -22.61 -1.01
CA PRO A 135 10.69 -23.42 -0.31
C PRO A 135 11.17 -24.65 -1.09
N ALA A 136 10.32 -25.21 -1.96
CA ALA A 136 10.64 -26.39 -2.77
C ALA A 136 11.51 -26.01 -3.97
N LEU A 137 11.16 -24.92 -4.66
CA LEU A 137 11.91 -24.42 -5.81
C LEU A 137 13.10 -23.55 -5.41
N ARG A 138 13.16 -23.07 -4.15
CA ARG A 138 14.14 -22.13 -3.59
C ARG A 138 14.30 -20.84 -4.40
N LYS A 139 13.26 -20.45 -5.14
CA LYS A 139 13.23 -19.23 -5.96
C LYS A 139 12.00 -18.40 -5.62
N ASN A 140 12.07 -17.12 -5.96
CA ASN A 140 10.92 -16.24 -5.85
C ASN A 140 9.90 -16.56 -6.96
N VAL A 141 8.62 -16.61 -6.60
CA VAL A 141 7.49 -16.83 -7.52
C VAL A 141 6.32 -15.95 -7.11
N ASN A 142 5.47 -15.57 -8.07
CA ASN A 142 4.20 -14.88 -7.80
C ASN A 142 3.16 -15.91 -7.33
N SER A 143 3.11 -16.19 -6.03
CA SER A 143 2.20 -17.20 -5.46
C SER A 143 1.51 -16.75 -4.17
N GLY A 144 1.88 -15.60 -3.62
CA GLY A 144 1.27 -15.08 -2.41
C GLY A 144 -0.03 -14.34 -2.72
N GLU A 145 -0.92 -14.37 -1.74
CA GLU A 145 -2.17 -13.62 -1.70
C GLU A 145 -2.22 -12.87 -0.36
N ILE A 146 -2.73 -11.64 -0.38
CA ILE A 146 -2.92 -10.82 0.81
C ILE A 146 -4.39 -10.45 0.89
N GLU A 147 -5.04 -10.84 1.98
CA GLU A 147 -6.38 -10.38 2.30
C GLU A 147 -6.36 -9.81 3.71
N ASN A 148 -6.50 -8.49 3.80
CA ASN A 148 -6.40 -7.75 5.05
C ASN A 148 -7.56 -6.77 5.14
N TRP A 149 -8.11 -6.62 6.33
CA TRP A 149 -9.06 -5.55 6.62
C TRP A 149 -8.78 -4.95 7.97
N GLY A 150 -9.28 -3.74 8.20
CA GLY A 150 -9.06 -3.10 9.47
C GLY A 150 -9.85 -1.84 9.68
N VAL A 151 -9.70 -1.35 10.90
CA VAL A 151 -10.34 -0.14 11.39
C VAL A 151 -9.26 0.73 12.01
N GLU A 152 -9.19 1.97 11.58
CA GLU A 152 -8.38 3.00 12.21
C GLU A 152 -9.29 4.07 12.79
N THR A 153 -8.97 4.52 13.99
CA THR A 153 -9.71 5.60 14.64
C THR A 153 -8.73 6.64 15.15
N ASN A 154 -9.11 7.90 15.04
CA ASN A 154 -8.35 9.01 15.58
C ASN A 154 -9.26 9.95 16.38
N LEU A 155 -8.71 10.49 17.46
CA LEU A 155 -9.38 11.45 18.34
C LEU A 155 -8.40 12.56 18.71
N GLY A 156 -8.78 13.79 18.42
CA GLY A 156 -8.06 14.99 18.84
C GLY A 156 -8.94 15.81 19.78
N TYR A 157 -8.38 16.30 20.88
CA TYR A 157 -9.10 17.18 21.81
C TYR A 157 -8.23 18.32 22.33
N HIS A 158 -8.69 19.55 22.08
CA HIS A 158 -8.11 20.77 22.63
C HIS A 158 -8.81 21.14 23.94
N ILE A 159 -8.15 20.85 25.07
CA ILE A 159 -8.66 21.21 26.40
C ILE A 159 -8.62 22.73 26.59
N ASN A 160 -7.53 23.37 26.16
CA ASN A 160 -7.35 24.82 26.11
C ASN A 160 -6.20 25.17 25.15
N ARG A 161 -5.82 26.45 25.08
CA ARG A 161 -4.73 26.95 24.21
C ARG A 161 -3.36 26.30 24.42
N HIS A 162 -3.13 25.67 25.58
CA HIS A 162 -1.83 25.10 25.95
C HIS A 162 -1.83 23.57 25.97
N TRP A 163 -3.02 22.94 26.00
CA TRP A 163 -3.15 21.50 26.19
C TRP A 163 -4.01 20.89 25.09
N GLN A 164 -3.41 19.93 24.38
CA GLN A 164 -4.06 19.11 23.37
C GLN A 164 -3.72 17.63 23.62
N ILE A 165 -4.69 16.76 23.36
CA ILE A 165 -4.53 15.31 23.41
C ILE A 165 -4.83 14.77 22.01
N ASN A 166 -4.00 13.85 21.53
CA ASN A 166 -4.20 13.16 20.26
C ASN A 166 -4.04 11.66 20.48
N THR A 167 -5.02 10.89 20.04
CA THR A 167 -5.02 9.44 20.19
C THR A 167 -5.36 8.80 18.86
N ASN A 168 -4.66 7.74 18.50
CA ASN A 168 -4.91 6.93 17.32
C ASN A 168 -4.90 5.46 17.72
N TYR A 169 -5.87 4.71 17.21
CA TYR A 169 -5.97 3.27 17.41
C TYR A 169 -6.22 2.59 16.08
N SER A 170 -5.39 1.60 15.75
CA SER A 170 -5.55 0.77 14.55
C SER A 170 -5.75 -0.69 14.96
N TRP A 171 -6.73 -1.32 14.32
CA TRP A 171 -6.96 -2.76 14.35
C TRP A 171 -6.83 -3.31 12.94
N LEU A 172 -5.91 -4.24 12.76
CA LEU A 172 -5.62 -4.95 11.53
C LEU A 172 -5.93 -6.43 11.72
N HIS A 173 -6.79 -6.96 10.86
CA HIS A 173 -6.99 -8.39 10.69
C HIS A 173 -6.35 -8.84 9.39
N MET A 174 -5.65 -9.96 9.44
CA MET A 174 -4.93 -10.55 8.31
C MET A 174 -5.38 -12.00 8.15
N GLU A 175 -5.86 -12.38 6.97
CA GLU A 175 -6.18 -13.78 6.67
C GLU A 175 -4.89 -14.63 6.71
N ASN A 176 -3.81 -14.08 6.16
CA ASN A 176 -2.46 -14.63 6.20
C ASN A 176 -1.56 -13.75 7.09
N PRO A 177 -1.25 -14.17 8.34
CA PRO A 177 -0.49 -13.34 9.27
C PRO A 177 0.91 -12.99 8.77
N VAL A 178 1.22 -11.70 8.74
CA VAL A 178 2.56 -11.20 8.40
C VAL A 178 3.40 -11.09 9.67
N LEU A 179 4.62 -11.62 9.62
CA LEU A 179 5.58 -11.52 10.73
C LEU A 179 5.85 -10.04 11.06
N ALA A 180 5.79 -9.72 12.36
CA ALA A 180 6.02 -8.37 12.90
C ALA A 180 4.98 -7.30 12.55
N ALA A 181 3.81 -7.68 12.01
CA ALA A 181 2.65 -6.79 11.90
C ALA A 181 1.73 -6.98 13.13
N PRO A 182 1.68 -6.02 14.08
CA PRO A 182 0.77 -6.13 15.22
C PRO A 182 -0.68 -5.94 14.77
N GLU A 183 -1.56 -6.83 15.22
CA GLU A 183 -3.01 -6.71 14.95
C GLU A 183 -3.60 -5.46 15.61
N HIS A 184 -3.09 -5.07 16.78
CA HIS A 184 -3.58 -3.91 17.52
C HIS A 184 -2.45 -2.94 17.79
N LYS A 185 -2.69 -1.66 17.52
CA LYS A 185 -1.74 -0.58 17.77
C LYS A 185 -2.45 0.64 18.35
N LEU A 186 -1.99 1.11 19.51
CA LEU A 186 -2.46 2.33 20.15
C LEU A 186 -1.31 3.34 20.23
N TYR A 187 -1.58 4.58 19.87
CA TYR A 187 -0.71 5.73 20.05
C TYR A 187 -1.52 6.83 20.74
N ALA A 188 -1.02 7.38 21.85
CA ALA A 188 -1.70 8.40 22.65
C ALA A 188 -0.70 9.37 23.27
#